data_AF-A0A124IC63-F1
#
_entry.id   AF-A0A124IC63-F1
#
_cell.length_a   1.000
_cell.length_b   1.000
_cell.length_c   1.000
_cell.angle_alpha   90.00
_cell.angle_beta   90.00
_cell.angle_gamma   90.00
#
_symmetry.space_group_name_H-M   'P 1'
#
loop_
_entity.id
_entity.type
_entity.pdbx_description
1 polymer ?
#
loop_
_entity_poly.entity_id
_entity_poly.type
_entity_poly.pdbx_seq_one_letter_code
_entity_poly.pdbx_strand_id
1 'polypeptide(L)'
;MRQTATAFLLAVVFAFTGCSGGSGDTDAEPGAGPAARTPSATPGRLRPVWGPRLEAATGTRGEGTSACRMPSSDACAGYARAVMKVVAGLEDAIEKSGRAYPKARAQIARMKAAQAAYVAGGCHGDVTADDPNSRCHGVVAVTIGASTLDVTLLTDEAGLRAHGREPKGAVSGGA
;
A
#
# COMPACT_ATOMS: atom_id res chain seq x y z
N MET A 1 7.45 -45.97 -15.17
CA MET A 1 7.21 -45.14 -16.37
C MET A 1 5.71 -45.04 -16.59
N ARG A 2 5.15 -43.83 -16.53
CA ARG A 2 3.91 -43.40 -17.22
C ARG A 2 3.70 -41.91 -16.93
N GLN A 3 4.13 -41.10 -17.89
CA GLN A 3 3.91 -39.66 -17.97
C GLN A 3 2.47 -39.42 -18.45
N THR A 4 1.78 -38.46 -17.85
CA THR A 4 0.56 -37.88 -18.41
C THR A 4 0.73 -36.36 -18.39
N ALA A 5 1.06 -35.82 -19.56
CA ALA A 5 1.07 -34.41 -19.85
C ALA A 5 -0.34 -33.98 -20.29
N THR A 6 -0.83 -32.86 -19.77
CA THR A 6 -1.96 -32.13 -20.34
C THR A 6 -1.65 -30.65 -20.27
N ALA A 7 -1.21 -30.12 -21.41
CA ALA A 7 -1.23 -28.70 -21.71
C ALA A 7 -2.65 -28.31 -22.13
N PHE A 8 -3.18 -27.22 -21.57
CA PHE A 8 -4.29 -26.48 -22.19
C PHE A 8 -3.98 -24.99 -22.10
N LEU A 9 -3.62 -24.46 -23.28
CA LEU A 9 -3.56 -23.05 -23.62
C LEU A 9 -4.98 -22.47 -23.62
N LEU A 10 -5.17 -21.30 -23.01
CA LEU A 10 -6.27 -20.41 -23.38
C LEU A 10 -5.80 -18.95 -23.22
N ALA A 11 -5.43 -18.37 -24.36
CA ALA A 11 -5.24 -16.96 -24.56
C ALA A 11 -6.60 -16.26 -24.66
N VAL A 12 -6.79 -15.13 -23.95
CA VAL A 12 -7.91 -14.21 -24.17
C VAL A 12 -7.37 -12.80 -24.36
N VAL A 13 -7.21 -12.48 -25.64
CA VAL A 13 -7.48 -11.25 -26.40
C VAL A 13 -7.71 -9.94 -25.62
N PHE A 14 -6.86 -8.96 -25.94
CA PHE A 14 -6.99 -7.51 -25.74
C PHE A 14 -8.26 -6.93 -26.38
N ALA A 15 -8.94 -6.02 -25.70
CA ALA A 15 -9.81 -5.03 -26.34
C ALA A 15 -9.52 -3.63 -25.77
N PHE A 16 -8.68 -2.88 -26.49
CA PHE A 16 -8.67 -1.42 -26.45
C PHE A 16 -9.91 -0.92 -27.20
N THR A 17 -10.88 -0.35 -26.50
CA THR A 17 -11.89 0.51 -27.14
C THR A 17 -11.39 1.95 -27.07
N GLY A 18 -10.56 2.33 -28.04
CA GLY A 18 -10.38 3.72 -28.42
C GLY A 18 -11.60 4.17 -29.22
N CYS A 19 -12.28 5.22 -28.73
CA CYS A 19 -13.35 5.87 -29.49
C CYS A 19 -12.75 7.08 -30.19
N SER A 20 -12.76 7.05 -31.53
CA SER A 20 -12.37 8.16 -32.40
C SER A 20 -13.41 8.28 -33.51
N GLY A 21 -13.88 9.52 -33.76
CA GLY A 21 -14.74 9.92 -34.89
C GLY A 21 -16.07 10.56 -34.44
N GLY A 22 -16.49 11.75 -34.88
CA GLY A 22 -15.93 12.68 -35.86
C GLY A 22 -16.77 13.98 -36.02
N SER A 23 -16.11 14.97 -36.66
CA SER A 23 -16.52 16.13 -37.48
C SER A 23 -17.74 17.02 -37.18
N GLY A 24 -17.49 18.34 -37.15
CA GLY A 24 -18.45 19.43 -37.42
C GLY A 24 -17.85 20.84 -37.17
N ASP A 25 -17.46 21.56 -38.23
CA ASP A 25 -17.09 22.98 -38.23
C ASP A 25 -18.34 23.89 -38.24
N THR A 26 -18.42 24.91 -37.37
CA THR A 26 -18.51 26.36 -37.73
C THR A 26 -18.61 27.30 -36.52
N ASP A 27 -17.86 28.41 -36.63
CA ASP A 27 -17.83 29.71 -35.95
C ASP A 27 -18.79 30.09 -34.79
N ALA A 28 -18.21 30.56 -33.67
CA ALA A 28 -18.34 31.94 -33.14
C ALA A 28 -17.76 32.08 -31.71
N GLU A 29 -16.77 32.97 -31.51
CA GLU A 29 -16.41 33.60 -30.21
C GLU A 29 -17.54 34.61 -29.83
N PRO A 30 -17.88 34.93 -28.54
CA PRO A 30 -16.93 35.14 -27.47
C PRO A 30 -17.29 34.84 -26.00
N GLY A 31 -16.23 34.64 -25.22
CA GLY A 31 -16.19 34.96 -23.79
C GLY A 31 -16.64 33.85 -22.83
N ALA A 32 -15.68 33.05 -22.35
CA ALA A 32 -15.89 32.22 -21.17
C ALA A 32 -14.61 32.04 -20.36
N GLY A 33 -14.27 33.09 -19.60
CA GLY A 33 -13.57 33.00 -18.32
C GLY A 33 -12.10 32.53 -18.31
N PRO A 34 -11.33 32.90 -17.28
CA PRO A 34 -10.06 32.22 -17.02
C PRO A 34 -10.36 30.72 -16.91
N ALA A 35 -9.71 29.92 -17.76
CA ALA A 35 -9.71 28.46 -17.62
C ALA A 35 -9.49 28.16 -16.14
N ALA A 36 -10.55 27.66 -15.50
CA ALA A 36 -10.49 27.23 -14.12
C ALA A 36 -9.36 26.21 -14.10
N ARG A 37 -8.21 26.62 -13.53
CA ARG A 37 -7.13 25.71 -13.23
C ARG A 37 -7.81 24.56 -12.51
N THR A 38 -7.83 23.39 -13.15
CA THR A 38 -8.21 22.15 -12.49
C THR A 38 -7.50 22.22 -11.14
N PRO A 39 -8.23 22.22 -10.01
CA PRO A 39 -7.57 22.33 -8.72
C PRO A 39 -6.54 21.22 -8.71
N SER A 40 -5.25 21.61 -8.69
CA SER A 40 -4.14 20.69 -8.50
C SER A 40 -4.56 19.88 -7.30
N ALA A 41 -4.97 18.62 -7.55
CA ALA A 41 -5.55 17.80 -6.53
C ALA A 41 -4.44 17.64 -5.50
N THR A 42 -4.55 18.38 -4.39
CA THR A 42 -3.68 18.21 -3.24
C THR A 42 -3.63 16.71 -3.03
N PRO A 43 -2.48 16.04 -3.20
CA PRO A 43 -2.49 14.60 -3.35
C PRO A 43 -3.20 14.02 -2.14
N GLY A 44 -4.32 13.33 -2.38
CA GLY A 44 -5.29 13.00 -1.34
C GLY A 44 -4.63 12.24 -0.19
N ARG A 45 -5.19 12.36 1.01
CA ARG A 45 -4.81 11.47 2.12
C ARG A 45 -5.01 10.02 1.69
N LEU A 46 -4.02 9.18 1.97
CA LEU A 46 -4.01 7.77 1.60
C LEU A 46 -4.78 6.93 2.62
N ARG A 47 -4.82 7.34 3.89
CA ARG A 47 -5.49 6.58 4.95
C ARG A 47 -6.95 6.19 4.66
N PRO A 48 -7.83 7.07 4.15
CA PRO A 48 -9.21 6.70 3.88
C PRO A 48 -9.37 5.54 2.89
N VAL A 49 -8.40 5.36 1.98
CA VAL A 49 -8.41 4.28 0.97
C VAL A 49 -7.66 3.05 1.46
N TRP A 50 -6.53 3.26 2.14
CA TRP A 50 -5.60 2.18 2.49
C TRP A 50 -5.79 1.62 3.90
N GLY A 51 -6.30 2.39 4.85
CA GLY A 51 -6.64 1.93 6.20
C GLY A 51 -7.57 0.71 6.15
N PRO A 52 -8.73 0.77 5.46
CA PRO A 52 -9.62 -0.38 5.35
C PRO A 52 -9.00 -1.60 4.65
N ARG A 53 -8.09 -1.38 3.70
CA ARG A 53 -7.38 -2.47 3.01
C ARG A 53 -6.36 -3.15 3.92
N LEU A 54 -5.66 -2.38 4.74
CA LEU A 54 -4.73 -2.89 5.73
C LEU A 54 -5.49 -3.68 6.80
N GLU A 55 -6.58 -3.13 7.33
CA GLU A 55 -7.45 -3.82 8.30
C GLU A 55 -8.00 -5.13 7.74
N ALA A 56 -8.52 -5.11 6.50
CA ALA A 56 -9.02 -6.32 5.85
C ALA A 56 -7.94 -7.38 5.64
N ALA A 57 -6.72 -6.97 5.29
CA ALA A 57 -5.59 -7.90 5.13
C ALA A 57 -5.08 -8.44 6.46
N THR A 58 -5.21 -7.67 7.55
CA THR A 58 -4.80 -8.12 8.88
C THR A 58 -5.87 -8.94 9.62
N GLY A 59 -7.09 -8.98 9.07
CA GLY A 59 -8.24 -9.55 9.76
C GLY A 59 -8.59 -8.79 11.04
N THR A 60 -9.44 -9.42 11.85
CA THR A 60 -9.76 -8.95 13.20
C THR A 60 -8.56 -9.07 14.14
N ARG A 61 -8.54 -8.23 15.18
CA ARG A 61 -7.45 -8.21 16.19
C ARG A 61 -7.23 -9.61 16.76
N GLY A 62 -6.10 -10.23 16.43
CA GLY A 62 -5.70 -11.55 16.92
C GLY A 62 -5.65 -12.65 15.84
N GLU A 63 -6.28 -12.46 14.67
CA GLU A 63 -6.22 -13.43 13.57
C GLU A 63 -4.81 -13.54 12.97
N GLY A 64 -4.11 -12.42 12.84
CA GLY A 64 -2.75 -12.46 12.31
C GLY A 64 -1.71 -13.09 13.22
N THR A 65 -1.86 -12.96 14.54
CA THR A 65 -0.96 -13.58 15.51
C THR A 65 -1.30 -15.05 15.73
N SER A 66 -2.56 -15.45 15.56
CA SER A 66 -2.96 -16.86 15.58
C SER A 66 -2.58 -17.59 14.29
N ALA A 67 -2.75 -16.96 13.12
CA ALA A 67 -2.35 -17.53 11.82
C ALA A 67 -0.85 -17.81 11.74
N CYS A 68 -0.03 -16.98 12.42
CA CYS A 68 1.42 -17.13 12.47
C CYS A 68 1.96 -17.70 13.79
N ARG A 69 1.13 -18.42 14.57
CA ARG A 69 1.62 -19.20 15.72
C ARG A 69 2.58 -20.30 15.31
N MET A 70 2.37 -20.87 14.13
CA MET A 70 3.27 -21.86 13.50
C MET A 70 3.87 -21.24 12.23
N PRO A 71 5.06 -20.62 12.31
CA PRO A 71 5.73 -20.05 11.15
C PRO A 71 5.94 -21.03 10.00
N SER A 72 6.01 -22.35 10.28
CA SER A 72 6.14 -23.38 9.25
C SER A 72 4.90 -23.55 8.38
N SER A 73 3.73 -23.13 8.88
CA SER A 73 2.43 -23.45 8.28
C SER A 73 2.11 -22.68 7.00
N ASP A 74 1.34 -23.31 6.11
CA ASP A 74 0.74 -22.66 4.94
C ASP A 74 -0.15 -21.47 5.32
N ALA A 75 -0.82 -21.56 6.47
CA ALA A 75 -1.67 -20.49 7.00
C ALA A 75 -0.84 -19.22 7.27
N CYS A 76 0.29 -19.34 7.97
CA CYS A 76 1.15 -18.20 8.24
C CYS A 76 1.74 -17.62 6.94
N ALA A 77 2.25 -18.48 6.06
CA ALA A 77 2.83 -18.05 4.79
C ALA A 77 1.79 -17.35 3.90
N GLY A 78 0.56 -17.87 3.85
CA GLY A 78 -0.56 -17.26 3.12
C GLY A 78 -0.95 -15.90 3.69
N TYR A 79 -1.07 -15.81 5.00
CA TYR A 79 -1.40 -14.58 5.70
C TYR A 79 -0.33 -13.49 5.49
N ALA A 80 0.95 -13.83 5.69
CA ALA A 80 2.06 -12.89 5.48
C ALA A 80 2.12 -12.38 4.03
N ARG A 81 1.88 -13.25 3.04
CA ARG A 81 1.77 -12.85 1.62
C ARG A 81 0.60 -11.89 1.37
N ALA A 82 -0.56 -12.13 1.96
CA ALA A 82 -1.73 -11.27 1.80
C ALA A 82 -1.48 -9.85 2.34
N VAL A 83 -0.89 -9.76 3.54
CA VAL A 83 -0.45 -8.50 4.15
C VAL A 83 0.55 -7.78 3.25
N MET A 84 1.61 -8.48 2.81
CA MET A 84 2.67 -7.88 2.00
C MET A 84 2.18 -7.41 0.62
N LYS A 85 1.15 -8.03 0.05
CA LYS A 85 0.49 -7.56 -1.18
C LYS A 85 -0.16 -6.19 -1.00
N VAL A 86 -0.86 -5.97 0.12
CA VAL A 86 -1.46 -4.65 0.41
C VAL A 86 -0.38 -3.61 0.71
N VAL A 87 0.66 -4.00 1.44
CA VAL A 87 1.81 -3.15 1.77
C VAL A 87 2.52 -2.65 0.51
N ALA A 88 2.78 -3.54 -0.46
CA ALA A 88 3.36 -3.15 -1.74
C ALA A 88 2.48 -2.14 -2.50
N GLY A 89 1.16 -2.36 -2.50
CA GLY A 89 0.23 -1.40 -3.10
C GLY A 89 0.24 -0.03 -2.40
N LEU A 90 0.37 0.00 -1.07
CA LEU A 90 0.47 1.25 -0.32
C LEU A 90 1.78 1.99 -0.64
N GLU A 91 2.89 1.26 -0.75
CA GLU A 91 4.18 1.84 -1.12
C GLU A 91 4.14 2.51 -2.51
N ASP A 92 3.58 1.81 -3.51
CA ASP A 92 3.33 2.37 -4.83
C ASP A 92 2.45 3.63 -4.77
N ALA A 93 1.42 3.63 -3.91
CA ALA A 93 0.56 4.79 -3.73
C ALA A 93 1.28 5.96 -3.05
N ILE A 94 2.15 5.69 -2.08
CA ILE A 94 3.03 6.69 -1.46
C ILE A 94 3.96 7.29 -2.53
N GLU A 95 4.56 6.47 -3.38
CA GLU A 95 5.42 6.92 -4.48
C GLU A 95 4.67 7.82 -5.47
N LYS A 96 3.50 7.38 -5.92
CA LYS A 96 2.66 8.14 -6.86
C LYS A 96 2.05 9.39 -6.25
N SER A 97 1.90 9.46 -4.93
CA SER A 97 1.32 10.62 -4.26
C SER A 97 2.20 11.88 -4.36
N GLY A 98 3.51 11.73 -4.62
CA GLY A 98 4.46 12.83 -4.56
C GLY A 98 4.63 13.46 -3.16
N ARG A 99 4.04 12.85 -2.11
CA ARG A 99 4.11 13.33 -0.72
C ARG A 99 5.08 12.48 0.10
N ALA A 100 5.66 13.11 1.12
CA ALA A 100 6.51 12.42 2.09
C ALA A 100 5.66 11.67 3.12
N TYR A 101 5.94 10.38 3.27
CA TYR A 101 5.38 9.49 4.29
C TYR A 101 6.52 8.74 5.01
N PRO A 102 7.36 9.45 5.77
CA PRO A 102 8.62 8.89 6.27
C PRO A 102 8.41 7.75 7.27
N LYS A 103 7.40 7.84 8.17
CA LYS A 103 7.14 6.79 9.16
C LYS A 103 6.52 5.57 8.50
N ALA A 104 5.57 5.78 7.58
CA ALA A 104 4.99 4.68 6.82
C ALA A 104 6.05 3.96 5.98
N ARG A 105 6.92 4.69 5.26
CA ARG A 105 8.03 4.08 4.48
C ARG A 105 9.00 3.29 5.36
N ALA A 106 9.40 3.83 6.51
CA ALA A 106 10.28 3.11 7.44
C ALA A 106 9.63 1.81 7.94
N GLN A 107 8.32 1.84 8.20
CA GLN A 107 7.57 0.66 8.63
C GLN A 107 7.45 -0.39 7.52
N ILE A 108 7.14 0.04 6.28
CA ILE A 108 7.10 -0.82 5.10
C ILE A 108 8.44 -1.53 4.91
N ALA A 109 9.55 -0.80 5.01
CA ALA A 109 10.89 -1.37 4.89
C ALA A 109 11.16 -2.47 5.94
N ARG A 110 10.76 -2.25 7.20
CA ARG A 110 10.88 -3.26 8.26
C ARG A 110 10.05 -4.52 7.97
N MET A 111 8.83 -4.35 7.46
CA MET A 111 7.98 -5.47 7.09
C MET A 111 8.57 -6.27 5.92
N LYS A 112 9.09 -5.59 4.90
CA LYS A 112 9.81 -6.24 3.79
C LYS A 112 11.03 -7.01 4.27
N ALA A 113 11.83 -6.43 5.17
CA ALA A 113 13.00 -7.10 5.74
C ALA A 113 12.59 -8.35 6.53
N ALA A 114 11.53 -8.29 7.34
CA ALA A 114 11.00 -9.44 8.06
C ALA A 114 10.51 -10.54 7.11
N GLN A 115 9.77 -10.18 6.05
CA GLN A 115 9.34 -11.13 5.02
C GLN A 115 10.54 -11.78 4.30
N ALA A 116 11.55 -10.99 3.96
CA ALA A 116 12.76 -11.49 3.32
C ALA A 116 13.53 -12.45 4.23
N ALA A 117 13.66 -12.14 5.51
CA ALA A 117 14.28 -13.02 6.50
C ALA A 117 13.51 -14.33 6.69
N TYR A 118 12.17 -14.29 6.70
CA TYR A 118 11.32 -15.48 6.75
C TYR A 118 11.54 -16.39 5.53
N VAL A 119 11.60 -15.82 4.31
CA VAL A 119 11.83 -16.58 3.08
C VAL A 119 13.27 -17.12 3.02
N ALA A 120 14.26 -16.27 3.25
CA ALA A 120 15.67 -16.67 3.25
C ALA A 120 15.99 -17.70 4.34
N GLY A 121 15.23 -17.66 5.44
CA GLY A 121 15.33 -18.61 6.53
C GLY A 121 14.82 -20.00 6.20
N GLY A 122 14.10 -20.17 5.07
CA GLY A 122 13.45 -21.43 4.70
C GLY A 122 12.27 -21.78 5.62
N CYS A 123 11.68 -20.78 6.28
CA CYS A 123 10.78 -21.02 7.40
C CYS A 123 9.49 -21.73 7.01
N HIS A 124 8.96 -21.46 5.81
CA HIS A 124 7.76 -22.14 5.31
C HIS A 124 8.08 -23.61 5.03
N GLY A 125 7.34 -24.52 5.67
CA GLY A 125 7.51 -25.98 5.53
C GLY A 125 8.60 -26.60 6.40
N ASP A 126 9.35 -25.80 7.16
CA ASP A 126 10.36 -26.29 8.10
C ASP A 126 9.77 -26.42 9.50
N VAL A 127 9.62 -27.65 10.01
CA VAL A 127 9.06 -27.91 11.35
C VAL A 127 9.89 -27.31 12.49
N THR A 128 11.19 -27.05 12.27
CA THR A 128 12.05 -26.37 13.25
C THR A 128 11.75 -24.86 13.34
N ALA A 129 11.04 -24.31 12.35
CA ALA A 129 10.57 -22.93 12.35
C ALA A 129 9.54 -22.64 13.46
N ASP A 130 8.90 -23.68 13.99
CA ASP A 130 7.87 -23.55 15.03
C ASP A 130 8.46 -23.45 16.45
N ASP A 131 9.75 -23.75 16.63
CA ASP A 131 10.43 -23.52 17.90
C ASP A 131 10.36 -22.03 18.27
N PRO A 132 9.92 -21.65 19.49
CA PRO A 132 9.78 -20.25 19.89
C PRO A 132 11.09 -19.45 19.87
N ASN A 133 12.24 -20.12 19.91
CA ASN A 133 13.57 -19.51 19.78
C ASN A 133 14.07 -19.47 18.33
N SER A 134 13.29 -20.01 17.38
CA SER A 134 13.62 -19.94 15.97
C SER A 134 13.57 -18.50 15.45
N ARG A 135 14.50 -18.17 14.56
CA ARG A 135 14.51 -16.92 13.79
C ARG A 135 13.23 -16.72 12.95
N CYS A 136 12.45 -17.78 12.74
CA CYS A 136 11.26 -17.78 11.89
C CYS A 136 10.03 -17.11 12.52
N HIS A 137 10.02 -16.91 13.85
CA HIS A 137 8.99 -16.10 14.52
C HIS A 137 9.04 -14.61 14.15
N GLY A 138 10.10 -14.17 13.46
CA GLY A 138 10.19 -12.83 12.86
C GLY A 138 9.05 -12.50 11.88
N VAL A 139 8.36 -13.50 11.31
CA VAL A 139 7.18 -13.29 10.45
C VAL A 139 6.02 -12.60 11.19
N VAL A 140 5.94 -12.75 12.52
CA VAL A 140 4.96 -12.02 13.36
C VAL A 140 5.19 -10.50 13.30
N ALA A 141 6.41 -10.05 13.01
CA ALA A 141 6.69 -8.64 12.79
C ALA A 141 6.02 -8.08 11.52
N VAL A 142 5.77 -8.91 10.50
CA VAL A 142 4.94 -8.52 9.34
C VAL A 142 3.52 -8.25 9.80
N THR A 143 2.95 -9.17 10.59
CA THR A 143 1.59 -9.03 11.13
C THR A 143 1.42 -7.78 11.99
N ILE A 144 2.24 -7.63 13.03
CA ILE A 144 2.17 -6.47 13.94
C ILE A 144 2.50 -5.19 13.18
N GLY A 145 3.40 -5.29 12.20
CA GLY A 145 3.82 -4.16 11.39
C GLY A 145 2.69 -3.58 10.55
N ALA A 146 1.79 -4.41 10.04
CA ALA A 146 0.63 -3.97 9.26
C ALA A 146 -0.39 -3.19 10.11
N SER A 147 -0.72 -3.68 11.30
CA SER A 147 -1.58 -2.95 12.25
C SER A 147 -0.95 -1.62 12.68
N THR A 148 0.38 -1.59 12.79
CA THR A 148 1.15 -0.37 13.07
C THR A 148 1.15 0.59 11.88
N LEU A 149 1.04 0.07 10.66
CA LEU A 149 1.13 0.85 9.43
C LEU A 149 -0.03 1.84 9.28
N ASP A 150 -1.26 1.47 9.62
CA ASP A 150 -2.40 2.44 9.62
C ASP A 150 -2.15 3.62 10.56
N VAL A 151 -1.63 3.35 11.77
CA VAL A 151 -1.28 4.40 12.74
C VAL A 151 -0.15 5.27 12.22
N THR A 152 0.87 4.69 11.58
CA THR A 152 1.96 5.48 10.99
C THR A 152 1.47 6.36 9.85
N LEU A 153 0.56 5.85 9.02
CA LEU A 153 -0.06 6.59 7.92
C LEU A 153 -0.88 7.76 8.45
N LEU A 154 -1.68 7.54 9.50
CA LEU A 154 -2.40 8.60 10.20
C LEU A 154 -1.46 9.67 10.76
N THR A 155 -0.35 9.22 11.38
CA THR A 155 0.61 10.12 12.03
C THR A 155 1.35 10.98 11.01
N ASP A 156 1.78 10.42 9.88
CA ASP A 156 2.40 11.17 8.80
C ASP A 156 1.41 12.20 8.23
N GLU A 157 0.15 11.82 8.04
CA GLU A 157 -0.88 12.75 7.58
C GLU A 157 -1.21 13.87 8.58
N ALA A 158 -1.16 13.58 9.89
CA ALA A 158 -1.37 14.55 10.95
C ALA A 158 -0.18 15.51 11.08
N GLY A 159 1.06 15.01 11.01
CA GLY A 159 2.28 15.82 11.04
C GLY A 159 2.37 16.79 9.87
N LEU A 160 1.85 16.41 8.69
CA LEU A 160 1.79 17.29 7.52
C LEU A 160 0.86 18.51 7.71
N ARG A 161 -0.13 18.44 8.60
CA ARG A 161 -0.98 19.60 8.95
C ARG A 161 -0.29 20.59 9.88
N ALA A 162 0.67 20.15 10.69
CA ALA A 162 1.39 21.01 11.62
C ALA A 162 2.39 21.93 10.92
N HIS A 163 2.95 21.52 9.78
CA HIS A 163 3.91 22.32 9.01
C HIS A 163 3.27 23.22 7.93
N GLY A 164 1.96 23.12 7.69
CA GLY A 164 1.22 23.95 6.72
C GLY A 164 0.63 25.24 7.29
N ARG A 165 0.95 25.60 8.53
CA ARG A 165 0.49 26.86 9.14
C ARG A 165 1.54 27.96 8.88
N GLU A 166 1.52 28.51 7.67
CA GLU A 166 2.15 29.82 7.43
C GLU A 166 1.51 30.86 8.37
N PRO A 167 2.29 31.66 9.12
CA PRO A 167 1.77 32.84 9.79
C PRO A 167 1.37 33.87 8.73
N LYS A 168 0.07 33.95 8.42
CA LYS A 168 -0.50 35.08 7.67
C LYS A 168 -0.30 36.38 8.47
N GLY A 169 0.46 37.30 7.90
CA GLY A 169 0.36 38.77 8.02
C GLY A 169 0.29 39.38 9.42
N ALA A 170 1.32 40.08 9.89
CA ALA A 170 1.63 41.49 9.59
C ALA A 170 0.97 42.48 10.59
N VAL A 171 1.80 43.27 11.28
CA VAL A 171 1.57 44.70 11.39
C VAL A 171 2.93 45.40 11.40
N SER A 172 3.27 46.00 10.26
CA SER A 172 4.23 47.10 10.20
C SER A 172 3.42 48.34 10.57
N GLY A 173 3.61 48.81 11.81
CA GLY A 173 3.10 50.09 12.26
C GLY A 173 4.24 51.09 12.20
N GLY A 174 4.26 51.91 11.15
CA GLY A 174 5.00 53.16 11.12
C GLY A 174 4.13 54.29 11.65
N ALA A 175 4.66 55.05 12.59
CA ALA A 175 4.48 56.48 12.78
C ALA A 175 5.60 56.97 13.70
#